data_AF-C0QA22-F1
#
_entry.id   AF-C0QA22-F1
#
_cell.length_a   1.000
_cell.length_b   1.000
_cell.length_c   1.000
_cell.angle_alpha   90.00
_cell.angle_beta   90.00
_cell.angle_gamma   90.00
#
_symmetry.space_group_name_H-M   'P 1'
#
loop_
_entity.id
_entity.type
_entity.pdbx_description
1 polymer ?
#
loop_
_entity_poly.entity_id
_entity_poly.type
_entity_poly.pdbx_seq_one_letter_code
_entity_poly.pdbx_strand_id
1 'polypeptide(L)'
;MENIIVRNDASAKKNNQVCCCHCSGTLVVRNGTYPRNHPVNNVEIRVQRYLCKTPECPWQSFSILPEFVLPVIRHVYGTLLSCHAMVKKGMPQAEIARKLGVERGIAKRLKLFCRKFMAWFVREKTITNWGTNPLGFWPDFTRDFSQSFYPDRWVK
;
A
#
# COMPACT_ATOMS: atom_id res chain seq x y z
N MET A 1 13.27 20.65 5.49
CA MET A 1 12.83 19.33 4.99
C MET A 1 11.40 19.48 4.51
N GLU A 2 11.18 19.52 3.19
CA GLU A 2 9.85 19.61 2.62
C GLU A 2 9.17 18.24 2.69
N ASN A 3 8.04 18.16 3.39
CA ASN A 3 7.22 16.95 3.42
C ASN A 3 6.54 16.81 2.06
N ILE A 4 7.08 15.93 1.20
CA ILE A 4 6.51 15.66 -0.12
C ILE A 4 5.19 14.92 0.08
N ILE A 5 4.08 15.58 -0.25
CA ILE A 5 2.77 14.95 -0.37
C ILE A 5 2.77 14.23 -1.71
N VAL A 6 2.91 12.90 -1.71
CA VAL A 6 2.89 12.14 -2.96
C VAL A 6 1.44 12.01 -3.44
N ARG A 7 1.12 12.73 -4.52
CA ARG A 7 -0.16 12.76 -5.27
C ARG A 7 -1.43 13.00 -4.43
N ASN A 8 -1.68 14.28 -4.12
CA ASN A 8 -2.98 14.95 -4.25
C ASN A 8 -2.78 16.46 -3.97
N ASP A 9 -1.89 17.07 -4.76
CA ASP A 9 -1.54 18.47 -4.64
C ASP A 9 -2.80 19.34 -4.68
N ALA A 10 -2.91 20.25 -3.72
CA ALA A 10 -3.99 21.23 -3.65
C ALA A 10 -4.09 22.13 -4.90
N SER A 11 -3.07 22.13 -5.77
CA SER A 11 -3.00 22.90 -7.01
C SER A 11 -3.65 22.22 -8.22
N ALA A 12 -3.96 20.91 -8.16
CA ALA A 12 -4.67 20.22 -9.23
C ALA A 12 -6.19 20.39 -9.07
N LYS A 13 -6.71 21.61 -9.28
CA LYS A 13 -8.15 21.87 -9.47
C LYS A 13 -8.73 21.21 -10.74
N LYS A 14 -7.97 20.38 -11.45
CA LYS A 14 -8.41 19.64 -12.64
C LYS A 14 -8.76 18.19 -12.28
N ASN A 15 -10.06 17.96 -12.10
CA ASN A 15 -10.84 16.82 -12.62
C ASN A 15 -10.63 15.37 -12.13
N ASN A 16 -10.04 15.10 -10.97
CA ASN A 16 -10.23 13.77 -10.35
C ASN A 16 -11.11 13.89 -9.12
N GLN A 17 -12.44 13.79 -9.32
CA GLN A 17 -13.39 13.65 -8.23
C GLN A 17 -13.04 12.39 -7.45
N VAL A 18 -12.62 12.55 -6.20
CA VAL A 18 -12.28 11.42 -5.33
C VAL A 18 -13.57 10.72 -4.93
N CYS A 19 -13.72 9.47 -5.36
CA CYS A 19 -14.81 8.61 -4.92
C CYS A 19 -14.37 7.71 -3.77
N CYS A 20 -15.32 7.35 -2.91
CA CYS A 20 -15.09 6.32 -1.89
C CYS A 20 -14.76 4.99 -2.57
N CYS A 21 -13.65 4.37 -2.18
CA CYS A 21 -13.24 3.07 -2.74
C CYS A 21 -14.15 1.90 -2.31
N HIS A 22 -15.09 2.13 -1.39
CA HIS A 22 -16.04 1.13 -0.93
C HIS A 22 -17.41 1.28 -1.59
N CYS A 23 -18.04 2.45 -1.49
CA CYS A 23 -19.40 2.68 -2.01
C CYS A 23 -19.46 3.43 -3.33
N SER A 24 -18.31 3.81 -3.90
CA SER A 24 -18.22 4.67 -5.09
C SER A 24 -18.86 6.06 -4.94
N GLY A 25 -19.33 6.42 -3.73
CA GLY A 25 -19.94 7.71 -3.44
C GLY A 25 -18.97 8.86 -3.62
N THR A 26 -19.47 9.96 -4.16
CA THR A 26 -18.72 11.20 -4.44
C THR A 26 -18.75 12.19 -3.28
N LEU A 27 -19.58 11.94 -2.26
CA LEU A 27 -19.68 12.78 -1.07
C LEU A 27 -18.49 12.51 -0.14
N VAL A 28 -17.33 13.05 -0.51
CA VAL A 28 -16.03 12.79 0.14
C VAL A 28 -15.36 14.10 0.54
N VAL A 29 -14.87 14.17 1.78
CA VAL A 29 -14.11 15.32 2.31
C VAL A 29 -12.70 14.91 2.76
N ARG A 30 -11.74 15.84 2.74
CA ARG A 30 -10.40 15.60 3.31
C ARG A 30 -10.49 15.44 4.83
N ASN A 31 -9.75 14.47 5.39
CA ASN A 31 -9.80 14.10 6.81
C ASN A 31 -8.39 13.94 7.41
N GLY A 32 -7.53 14.94 7.22
CA GLY A 32 -6.15 14.96 7.70
C GLY A 32 -5.19 14.11 6.86
N THR A 33 -3.97 13.91 7.39
CA THR A 33 -2.91 13.14 6.72
C THR A 33 -2.22 12.21 7.71
N TYR A 34 -1.49 11.21 7.22
CA TYR A 34 -0.63 10.38 8.06
C TYR A 34 0.70 10.06 7.37
N PRO A 35 1.77 9.80 8.14
CA PRO A 35 3.10 9.59 7.58
C PRO A 35 3.31 8.18 7.03
N ARG A 36 4.12 8.06 5.98
CA ARG A 36 4.70 6.81 5.43
C ARG A 36 6.14 7.08 5.01
N ASN A 37 6.96 6.03 4.90
CA ASN A 37 8.32 6.15 4.36
C ASN A 37 8.28 6.13 2.82
N HIS A 38 9.05 7.02 2.18
CA HIS A 38 9.24 7.02 0.74
C HIS A 38 9.99 5.73 0.31
N PRO A 39 9.62 5.10 -0.82
CA PRO A 39 10.26 3.87 -1.32
C PRO A 39 11.75 3.95 -1.61
N VAL A 40 12.32 5.15 -1.73
CA VAL A 40 13.63 5.40 -2.38
C VAL A 40 14.41 6.44 -1.59
N ASN A 41 13.82 7.60 -1.34
CA ASN A 41 14.57 8.77 -0.89
C ASN A 41 14.82 8.82 0.62
N ASN A 42 14.55 7.76 1.39
CA ASN A 42 14.62 7.75 2.86
C ASN A 42 13.98 9.00 3.53
N VAL A 43 12.93 9.55 2.89
CA VAL A 43 12.16 10.68 3.39
C VAL A 43 10.78 10.21 3.85
N GLU A 44 10.19 10.96 4.78
CA GLU A 44 8.77 10.78 5.11
C GLU A 44 7.90 11.42 4.00
N ILE A 45 6.84 10.71 3.62
CA ILE A 45 5.77 11.21 2.77
C ILE A 45 4.46 11.29 3.56
N ARG A 46 3.63 12.29 3.24
CA ARG A 46 2.32 12.46 3.86
C ARG A 46 1.24 11.91 2.93
N VAL A 47 0.46 10.95 3.42
CA VAL A 47 -0.68 10.38 2.70
C VAL A 47 -1.97 11.07 3.15
N GLN A 48 -2.74 11.56 2.17
CA GLN A 48 -4.03 12.19 2.39
C GLN A 48 -5.10 11.17 2.80
N ARG A 49 -5.82 11.45 3.90
CA ARG A 49 -7.00 10.70 4.31
C ARG A 49 -8.27 11.40 3.82
N TYR A 50 -9.28 10.60 3.53
CA TYR A 50 -10.60 11.05 3.11
C TYR A 50 -11.64 10.49 4.06
N LEU A 51 -12.75 11.22 4.20
CA LEU A 51 -13.95 10.82 4.91
C LEU A 51 -15.11 10.72 3.92
N CYS A 52 -15.67 9.52 3.77
CA CYS A 52 -16.90 9.29 3.05
C CYS A 52 -18.08 9.74 3.91
N LYS A 53 -18.98 10.54 3.33
CA LYS A 53 -20.16 11.10 3.98
C LYS A 53 -21.48 10.46 3.50
N THR A 54 -21.42 9.52 2.56
CA THR A 54 -22.59 8.71 2.18
C THR A 54 -23.14 7.99 3.42
N PRO A 55 -24.41 8.20 3.81
CA PRO A 55 -24.94 7.74 5.10
C PRO A 55 -24.79 6.23 5.36
N GLU A 56 -24.91 5.43 4.31
CA GLU A 56 -24.88 3.96 4.36
C GLU A 56 -23.48 3.38 4.17
N CYS A 57 -22.45 4.22 3.96
CA CYS A 57 -21.11 3.70 3.74
C CYS A 57 -20.47 3.22 5.05
N PRO A 58 -20.15 1.92 5.20
CA PRO A 58 -19.50 1.41 6.40
C PRO A 58 -18.05 1.92 6.52
N TRP A 59 -17.45 2.36 5.41
CA TRP A 59 -16.10 2.90 5.34
C TRP A 59 -16.12 4.42 5.44
N GLN A 60 -16.13 4.90 6.68
CA GLN A 60 -16.08 6.32 6.93
C GLN A 60 -14.73 6.92 6.52
N SER A 61 -13.59 6.28 6.77
CA SER A 61 -12.28 6.84 6.38
C SER A 61 -11.47 5.96 5.44
N PHE A 62 -10.90 6.55 4.39
CA PHE A 62 -10.04 5.86 3.43
C PHE A 62 -8.86 6.75 3.01
N SER A 63 -7.98 6.22 2.17
CA SER A 63 -6.87 6.98 1.59
C SER A 63 -6.58 6.46 0.20
N ILE A 64 -6.19 7.35 -0.70
CA ILE A 64 -5.63 6.96 -1.99
C ILE A 64 -4.13 6.87 -1.79
N LEU A 65 -3.58 5.67 -1.96
CA LEU A 65 -2.16 5.41 -1.77
C LEU A 65 -1.39 5.69 -3.07
N PRO A 66 -0.20 6.29 -3.00
CA PRO A 66 0.70 6.37 -4.13
C PRO A 66 1.04 4.99 -4.74
N GLU A 67 1.38 4.98 -6.02
CA GLU A 67 1.71 3.80 -6.85
C GLU A 67 2.98 3.06 -6.42
N PHE A 68 3.01 2.52 -5.21
CA PHE A 68 4.11 1.72 -4.64
C PHE A 68 3.83 1.42 -3.15
N VAL A 69 2.97 2.20 -2.50
CA VAL A 69 2.63 2.01 -1.08
C VAL A 69 1.52 0.99 -0.94
N LEU A 70 1.83 -0.14 -0.30
CA LEU A 70 0.82 -1.17 -0.09
C LEU A 70 -0.23 -0.74 0.96
N PRO A 71 -1.50 -1.15 0.77
CA PRO A 71 -2.51 -1.04 1.80
C PRO A 71 -2.06 -1.68 3.11
N VAL A 72 -2.37 -1.03 4.23
CA VAL A 72 -2.11 -1.50 5.61
C VAL A 72 -0.62 -1.57 5.98
N ILE A 73 0.23 -2.20 5.17
CA ILE A 73 1.65 -2.42 5.43
C ILE A 73 2.43 -1.12 5.22
N ARG A 74 3.25 -0.73 6.21
CA ARG A 74 4.10 0.49 6.17
C ARG A 74 5.37 0.32 5.32
N HIS A 75 5.30 -0.56 4.33
CA HIS A 75 6.39 -0.84 3.41
C HIS A 75 5.88 -0.76 1.99
N VAL A 76 6.77 -0.35 1.10
CA VAL A 76 6.48 -0.27 -0.32
C VAL A 76 6.60 -1.64 -0.96
N TYR A 77 5.91 -1.84 -2.08
CA TYR A 77 5.92 -3.07 -2.85
C TYR A 77 7.35 -3.57 -3.13
N GLY A 78 8.25 -2.66 -3.53
CA GLY A 78 9.67 -2.98 -3.75
C GLY A 78 10.38 -3.57 -2.52
N THR A 79 10.09 -3.08 -1.30
CA THR A 79 10.69 -3.61 -0.07
C THR A 79 10.33 -5.08 0.13
N LEU A 80 9.10 -5.49 -0.19
CA LEU A 80 8.70 -6.90 -0.11
C LEU A 80 9.47 -7.75 -1.11
N LEU A 81 9.61 -7.30 -2.35
CA LEU A 81 10.36 -8.02 -3.38
C LEU A 81 11.84 -8.14 -3.01
N SER A 82 12.46 -7.06 -2.55
CA SER A 82 13.85 -7.07 -2.10
C SER A 82 14.04 -7.99 -0.89
N CYS A 83 13.14 -7.94 0.10
CA CYS A 83 13.17 -8.83 1.25
C CYS A 83 13.06 -10.29 0.81
N HIS A 84 12.11 -10.61 -0.07
CA HIS A 84 11.96 -11.96 -0.61
C HIS A 84 13.21 -12.45 -1.35
N ALA A 85 13.80 -11.63 -2.21
CA ALA A 85 15.02 -11.97 -2.94
C ALA A 85 16.19 -12.30 -1.99
N MET A 86 16.34 -11.55 -0.90
CA MET A 86 17.35 -11.81 0.12
C MET A 86 17.07 -13.07 0.92
N VAL A 87 15.81 -13.33 1.28
CA VAL A 87 15.39 -14.57 1.95
C VAL A 87 15.66 -15.79 1.07
N LYS A 88 15.39 -15.70 -0.24
CA LYS A 88 15.66 -16.77 -1.20
C LYS A 88 17.17 -17.07 -1.33
N LYS A 89 18.01 -16.05 -1.19
CA LYS A 89 19.49 -16.18 -1.14
C LYS A 89 20.02 -16.73 0.19
N GLY A 90 19.15 -17.06 1.15
CA GLY A 90 19.57 -17.59 2.46
C GLY A 90 20.17 -16.55 3.40
N MET A 91 19.98 -15.24 3.14
CA MET A 91 20.60 -14.20 3.96
C MET A 91 20.09 -14.24 5.42
N PRO A 92 20.98 -14.06 6.42
CA PRO A 92 20.59 -13.92 7.82
C PRO A 92 19.69 -12.71 8.03
N GLN A 93 18.78 -12.80 9.01
CA GLN A 93 17.84 -11.71 9.33
C GLN A 93 18.54 -10.38 9.67
N ALA A 94 19.67 -10.44 10.38
CA ALA A 94 20.45 -9.26 10.72
C ALA A 94 21.05 -8.57 9.47
N GLU A 95 21.44 -9.35 8.46
CA GLU A 95 21.91 -8.80 7.19
C GLU A 95 20.78 -8.17 6.39
N ILE A 96 19.62 -8.84 6.32
CA ILE A 96 18.41 -8.31 5.67
C ILE A 96 18.00 -6.97 6.30
N ALA A 97 17.97 -6.90 7.63
CA ALA A 97 17.64 -5.70 8.38
C ALA A 97 18.55 -4.52 7.97
N ARG A 98 19.87 -4.76 7.97
CA ARG A 98 20.87 -3.77 7.56
C ARG A 98 20.74 -3.34 6.10
N LYS A 99 20.54 -4.28 5.17
CA LYS A 99 20.39 -3.96 3.74
C LYS A 99 19.10 -3.20 3.42
N LEU A 100 18.04 -3.44 4.18
CA LEU A 100 16.77 -2.73 4.04
C LEU A 100 16.70 -1.42 4.85
N GLY A 101 17.70 -1.14 5.69
CA GLY A 101 17.65 0.02 6.60
C GLY A 101 16.50 -0.06 7.61
N VAL A 102 16.13 -1.27 8.06
CA VAL A 102 15.04 -1.49 9.02
C VAL A 102 15.53 -2.21 10.28
N GLU A 103 14.78 -2.08 11.37
CA GLU A 103 15.07 -2.83 12.59
C GLU A 103 14.95 -4.34 12.41
N ARG A 104 15.69 -5.11 13.21
CA ARG A 104 15.65 -6.58 13.17
C ARG A 104 14.25 -7.14 13.37
N GLY A 105 13.44 -6.53 14.26
CA GLY A 105 12.06 -6.93 14.49
C GLY A 105 11.16 -6.72 13.26
N ILE A 106 11.37 -5.61 12.53
CA ILE A 106 10.70 -5.34 11.26
C ILE A 106 11.11 -6.37 10.21
N ALA A 107 12.42 -6.63 10.07
CA ALA A 107 12.92 -7.62 9.12
C ALA A 107 12.36 -9.03 9.39
N LYS A 108 12.20 -9.42 10.66
CA LYS A 108 11.55 -10.69 11.06
C LYS A 108 10.12 -10.77 10.55
N ARG A 109 9.32 -9.72 10.80
CA ARG A 109 7.92 -9.64 10.36
C ARG A 109 7.81 -9.63 8.84
N LEU A 110 8.67 -8.85 8.16
CA LEU A 110 8.76 -8.82 6.70
C LEU A 110 9.08 -10.18 6.12
N LYS A 111 10.07 -10.90 6.66
CA LYS A 111 10.43 -12.25 6.21
C LYS A 111 9.24 -13.21 6.30
N LEU A 112 8.50 -13.19 7.41
CA LEU A 112 7.31 -14.03 7.58
C LEU A 112 6.21 -13.65 6.59
N PHE A 113 5.96 -12.35 6.43
CA PHE A 113 4.96 -11.83 5.51
C PHE A 113 5.29 -12.15 4.06
N CYS A 114 6.54 -11.99 3.64
CA CYS A 114 7.01 -12.24 2.26
C CYS A 114 6.71 -13.67 1.81
N ARG A 115 6.76 -14.67 2.71
CA ARG A 115 6.40 -16.05 2.36
C ARG A 115 4.93 -16.16 1.94
N LYS A 116 4.03 -15.57 2.73
CA LYS A 116 2.59 -15.55 2.43
C LYS A 116 2.30 -14.72 1.18
N PHE A 117 2.89 -13.53 1.12
CA PHE A 117 2.76 -12.60 0.01
C PHE A 117 3.19 -13.21 -1.32
N MET A 118 4.35 -13.86 -1.38
CA MET A 118 4.85 -14.41 -2.65
C MET A 118 4.07 -15.64 -3.10
N ALA A 119 3.60 -16.48 -2.18
CA ALA A 119 2.72 -17.59 -2.52
C ALA A 119 1.40 -17.10 -3.15
N TRP A 120 0.79 -16.06 -2.55
CA TRP A 120 -0.37 -15.38 -3.10
C TRP A 120 -0.04 -14.74 -4.46
N PHE A 121 1.01 -13.92 -4.52
CA PHE A 121 1.39 -13.16 -5.71
C PHE A 121 1.67 -14.06 -6.92
N VAL A 122 2.37 -15.18 -6.73
CA VAL A 122 2.69 -16.14 -7.80
C VAL A 122 1.42 -16.80 -8.35
N ARG A 123 0.41 -17.03 -7.52
CA ARG A 123 -0.87 -17.58 -7.95
C ARG A 123 -1.74 -16.52 -8.63
N GLU A 124 -1.92 -15.36 -8.02
CA GLU A 124 -2.84 -14.36 -8.54
C GLU A 124 -2.36 -13.73 -9.86
N LYS A 125 -1.03 -13.57 -10.04
CA LYS A 125 -0.48 -12.99 -11.28
C LYS A 125 -0.78 -13.81 -12.54
N THR A 126 -1.24 -15.05 -12.41
CA THR A 126 -1.59 -15.90 -13.57
C THR A 126 -3.06 -15.83 -13.94
N ILE A 127 -3.92 -15.30 -13.05
CA ILE A 127 -5.38 -15.28 -13.24
C ILE A 127 -5.97 -13.87 -13.26
N THR A 128 -5.25 -12.88 -12.76
CA THR A 128 -5.72 -11.49 -12.68
C THR A 128 -5.19 -10.64 -13.83
N ASN A 129 -5.93 -9.59 -14.20
CA ASN A 129 -5.54 -8.66 -15.27
C ASN A 129 -4.27 -7.88 -14.95
N TRP A 130 -4.00 -7.61 -13.66
CA TRP A 130 -2.77 -6.91 -13.25
C TRP A 130 -1.51 -7.78 -13.44
N GLY A 131 -1.67 -9.10 -13.48
CA GLY A 131 -0.65 -10.05 -13.93
C GLY A 131 0.76 -9.80 -13.38
N THR A 132 1.75 -9.74 -14.27
CA THR A 132 3.15 -9.44 -13.93
C THR A 132 3.45 -7.94 -13.84
N ASN A 133 2.48 -7.08 -14.13
CA ASN A 133 2.60 -5.63 -14.06
C ASN A 133 1.65 -4.99 -13.03
N PRO A 134 1.83 -5.25 -11.71
CA PRO A 134 0.98 -4.66 -10.67
C PRO A 134 0.94 -3.13 -10.67
N LEU A 135 2.05 -2.47 -11.03
CA LEU A 135 2.14 -1.01 -11.00
C LEU A 135 1.26 -0.36 -12.08
N GLY A 136 1.13 -0.98 -13.25
CA GLY A 136 0.23 -0.53 -14.32
C GLY A 136 -1.26 -0.70 -14.00
N PHE A 137 -1.59 -1.54 -13.01
CA PHE A 137 -2.95 -1.87 -12.58
C PHE A 137 -3.08 -1.73 -11.05
N TRP A 138 -2.45 -0.70 -10.50
CA TRP A 138 -2.32 -0.54 -9.05
C TRP A 138 -3.65 -0.57 -8.28
N PRO A 139 -4.74 0.07 -8.75
CA PRO A 139 -6.04 -0.02 -8.08
C PRO A 139 -6.56 -1.46 -7.96
N ASP A 140 -6.50 -2.24 -9.04
CA ASP A 140 -6.97 -3.62 -9.04
C ASP A 140 -6.08 -4.50 -8.16
N PHE A 141 -4.76 -4.37 -8.29
CA PHE A 141 -3.81 -5.11 -7.47
C PHE A 141 -4.03 -4.83 -5.98
N THR A 142 -4.20 -3.57 -5.59
CA THR A 142 -4.39 -3.20 -4.17
C THR A 142 -5.76 -3.60 -3.63
N ARG A 143 -6.80 -3.65 -4.46
CA ARG A 143 -8.11 -4.27 -4.12
C ARG A 143 -7.93 -5.74 -3.80
N ASP A 144 -7.39 -6.51 -4.74
CA ASP A 144 -7.24 -7.97 -4.62
C ASP A 144 -6.32 -8.34 -3.45
N PHE A 145 -5.23 -7.58 -3.27
CA PHE A 145 -4.35 -7.67 -2.10
C PHE A 145 -5.12 -7.43 -0.79
N SER A 146 -5.92 -6.36 -0.72
CA SER A 146 -6.65 -6.01 0.50
C SER A 146 -7.70 -7.05 0.85
N GLN A 147 -8.42 -7.57 -0.14
CA GLN A 147 -9.40 -8.64 0.08
C GLN A 147 -8.74 -9.94 0.56
N SER A 148 -7.56 -10.26 0.02
CA SER A 148 -6.86 -11.51 0.36
C SER A 148 -6.18 -11.48 1.74
N PHE A 149 -5.59 -10.34 2.12
CA PHE A 149 -4.82 -10.23 3.38
C PHE A 149 -5.59 -9.59 4.52
N TYR A 150 -6.66 -8.85 4.23
CA TYR A 150 -7.45 -8.10 5.21
C TYR A 150 -8.97 -8.21 4.92
N PRO A 151 -9.51 -9.44 4.80
CA PRO A 151 -10.91 -9.68 4.42
C PRO A 151 -11.91 -9.03 5.38
N ASP A 152 -11.62 -9.01 6.67
CA ASP A 152 -12.49 -8.42 7.71
C ASP A 152 -12.74 -6.91 7.52
N ARG A 153 -11.95 -6.24 6.66
CA ARG A 153 -12.21 -4.85 6.29
C ARG A 153 -13.35 -4.71 5.30
N TRP A 154 -13.66 -5.75 4.53
CA TRP A 154 -14.63 -5.72 3.44
C TRP A 154 -15.95 -6.40 3.81
N VAL A 155 -15.94 -7.29 4.80
CA VAL A 155 -17.14 -7.97 5.27
C VAL A 155 -17.81 -7.10 6.35
N LYS A 156 -18.96 -6.53 6.01
CA LYS A 156 -19.99 -6.09 6.95
C LYS A 156 -21.36 -6.49 6.42
#